data_AF-A0AAV7C608-F1
#
_entry.id   AF-A0AAV7C608-F1
#
_cell.length_a   1.000
_cell.length_b   1.000
_cell.length_c   1.000
_cell.angle_alpha   90.00
_cell.angle_beta   90.00
_cell.angle_gamma   90.00
#
_symmetry.space_group_name_H-M   'P 1'
#
loop_
_entity.id
_entity.type
_entity.pdbx_description
1 polymer ?
#
loop_
_entity_poly.entity_id
_entity_poly.type
_entity_poly.pdbx_seq_one_letter_code
_entity_poly.pdbx_strand_id
1 'polypeptide(L)'
;MIMGSLILLFYLVFYGFLAGLFTLTMWVMLQTLDDSVPKYRDRVSSPGLMISPKSPGLELTFSKSDKSSYEAYTKVLHSFLGPYNDSLQATNNVACTQGHYFEQEGVEERKSCQFNRSSLGPCAGLEGNEYFGYNEGSPCVIVKMNRIIGLKPLGNPKINCTSKAENVSLQYYPDYGMIDLMYYPYYGKKTHLNYVQPLVAVKITPLNTTGTSEVVLECKLQGSPNLKNEDDRDKFLGRVNFRVQIRD
;
A
#
# COMPACT_ATOMS: atom_id res chain seq x y z
N MET A 1 12.91 -57.65 -15.29
CA MET A 1 11.69 -57.02 -14.74
C MET A 1 11.70 -56.90 -13.20
N ILE A 2 12.16 -57.91 -12.45
CA ILE A 2 12.15 -57.93 -10.97
C ILE A 2 13.09 -56.87 -10.34
N MET A 3 14.28 -56.64 -10.94
CA MET A 3 15.27 -55.69 -10.40
C MET A 3 14.81 -54.23 -10.41
N GLY A 4 14.05 -53.81 -11.44
CA GLY A 4 13.51 -52.45 -11.53
C GLY A 4 12.39 -52.18 -10.51
N SER A 5 11.58 -53.19 -10.19
CA SER A 5 10.50 -53.08 -9.19
C SER A 5 11.06 -52.92 -7.77
N LEU A 6 12.12 -53.66 -7.42
CA LEU A 6 12.80 -53.54 -6.13
C LEU A 6 13.47 -52.17 -5.93
N ILE A 7 14.08 -51.63 -6.99
CA ILE A 7 14.65 -50.28 -6.97
C ILE A 7 13.56 -49.23 -6.77
N LEU A 8 12.42 -49.36 -7.46
CA LEU A 8 11.30 -48.42 -7.33
C LEU A 8 10.69 -48.47 -5.92
N LEU A 9 10.50 -49.67 -5.35
CA LEU A 9 10.01 -49.83 -3.98
C LEU A 9 10.98 -49.21 -2.96
N PHE A 10 12.28 -49.43 -3.13
CA PHE A 10 13.31 -48.83 -2.28
C PHE A 10 13.20 -47.29 -2.30
N TYR A 11 13.16 -46.68 -3.48
CA TYR A 11 13.05 -45.23 -3.59
C TYR A 11 11.71 -44.69 -3.06
N LEU A 12 10.61 -45.43 -3.22
CA LEU A 12 9.31 -45.05 -2.67
C LEU A 12 9.38 -44.98 -1.13
N VAL A 13 9.91 -46.01 -0.48
CA VAL A 13 10.03 -46.06 0.99
C VAL A 13 11.04 -45.01 1.47
N PHE A 14 12.18 -44.90 0.80
CA PHE A 14 13.24 -43.95 1.15
C PHE A 14 12.75 -42.49 1.07
N TYR A 15 12.13 -42.09 -0.04
CA TYR A 15 11.58 -40.74 -0.19
C TYR A 15 10.34 -40.52 0.70
N GLY A 16 9.56 -41.57 0.98
CA GLY A 16 8.49 -41.50 1.97
C GLY A 16 9.00 -41.16 3.37
N PHE A 17 10.09 -41.80 3.80
CA PHE A 17 10.73 -41.51 5.08
C PHE A 17 11.34 -40.10 5.10
N LEU A 18 12.05 -39.69 4.04
CA LEU A 18 12.59 -38.32 3.93
C LEU A 18 11.50 -37.26 3.96
N ALA A 19 10.38 -37.49 3.26
CA ALA A 19 9.22 -36.60 3.31
C ALA A 19 8.65 -36.52 4.72
N GLY A 20 8.53 -37.66 5.43
CA GLY A 20 8.09 -37.70 6.83
C GLY A 20 9.01 -36.94 7.79
N LEU A 21 10.34 -37.06 7.63
CA LEU A 21 11.30 -36.30 8.43
C LEU A 21 11.20 -34.79 8.14
N PHE A 22 11.05 -34.42 6.87
CA PHE A 22 10.87 -33.02 6.48
C PHE A 22 9.56 -32.43 7.04
N THR A 23 8.44 -33.15 6.95
CA THR A 23 7.17 -32.68 7.49
C THR A 23 7.22 -32.56 9.01
N LEU A 24 7.88 -33.49 9.71
CA LEU A 24 8.07 -33.41 11.16
C LEU A 24 8.90 -32.19 11.56
N THR A 25 10.05 -31.96 10.91
CA THR A 25 10.91 -30.81 11.22
C THR A 25 10.21 -29.48 10.90
N MET A 26 9.46 -29.42 9.79
CA MET A 26 8.62 -28.27 9.46
C MET A 26 7.51 -28.04 10.50
N TRP A 27 6.84 -29.10 10.96
CA TRP A 27 5.79 -29.01 11.99
C TRP A 27 6.35 -28.49 13.31
N VAL A 28 7.48 -29.03 13.79
CA VAL A 28 8.15 -28.53 15.01
C VAL A 28 8.51 -27.07 14.88
N MET A 29 9.07 -26.64 13.75
CA MET A 29 9.39 -25.23 13.51
C MET A 29 8.15 -24.34 13.62
N LEU A 30 7.02 -24.74 13.03
CA LEU A 30 5.77 -23.98 13.09
C LEU A 30 5.24 -23.81 14.53
N GLN A 31 5.43 -24.80 15.41
CA GLN A 31 5.05 -24.70 16.84
C GLN A 31 5.88 -23.65 17.60
N THR A 32 7.04 -23.23 17.08
CA THR A 32 7.89 -22.20 17.72
C THR A 32 7.58 -20.78 17.26
N LEU A 33 6.64 -20.61 16.34
CA LEU A 33 6.29 -19.32 15.77
C LEU A 33 5.03 -18.76 16.42
N ASP A 34 5.06 -17.46 16.68
CA ASP A 34 3.86 -16.71 17.06
C ASP A 34 3.03 -16.41 15.82
N ASP A 35 1.73 -16.66 15.92
CA ASP A 35 0.78 -16.55 14.83
C ASP A 35 0.36 -15.09 14.52
N SER A 36 0.58 -14.19 15.46
CA SER A 36 0.18 -12.77 15.40
C SER A 36 1.34 -11.86 15.00
N VAL A 37 2.56 -12.22 15.38
CA VAL A 37 3.76 -11.38 15.26
C VAL A 37 4.94 -12.15 14.63
N PRO A 38 5.58 -11.60 13.59
CA PRO A 38 6.76 -12.22 13.01
C PRO A 38 7.95 -12.14 13.97
N LYS A 39 8.69 -13.25 14.08
CA LYS A 39 9.86 -13.42 14.95
C LYS A 39 11.01 -12.45 14.62
N TYR A 40 11.24 -12.17 13.34
CA TYR A 40 12.31 -11.28 12.86
C TYR A 40 11.73 -10.19 11.94
N ARG A 41 12.25 -8.96 12.08
CA ARG A 41 11.80 -7.76 11.34
C ARG A 41 12.96 -6.88 10.85
N ASP A 42 14.19 -7.36 10.97
CA ASP A 42 15.43 -6.68 10.61
C ASP A 42 15.44 -6.22 9.14
N ARG A 43 14.85 -7.00 8.23
CA ARG A 43 14.77 -6.70 6.80
C ARG A 43 13.65 -5.72 6.40
N VAL A 44 12.77 -5.36 7.33
CA VAL A 44 11.60 -4.49 7.08
C VAL A 44 11.54 -3.35 8.10
N SER A 45 12.69 -2.83 8.50
CA SER A 45 12.83 -1.78 9.52
C SER A 45 12.29 -0.42 9.07
N SER A 46 12.17 -0.17 7.77
CA SER A 46 11.55 1.03 7.21
C SER A 46 10.51 0.64 6.14
N PRO A 47 9.36 1.32 6.10
CA PRO A 47 8.31 1.01 5.14
C PRO A 47 8.69 1.45 3.73
N GLY A 48 8.32 0.62 2.76
CA GLY A 48 8.29 1.05 1.36
C GLY A 48 7.07 1.91 1.05
N LEU A 49 7.16 2.72 -0.02
CA LEU A 49 6.01 3.40 -0.61
C LEU A 49 5.57 2.68 -1.89
N MET A 50 4.25 2.68 -2.12
CA MET A 50 3.63 2.10 -3.31
C MET A 50 2.48 2.98 -3.78
N ILE A 51 2.14 2.89 -5.06
CA ILE A 51 1.00 3.59 -5.64
C ILE A 51 -0.17 2.65 -5.97
N SER A 52 -1.34 3.23 -6.10
CA SER A 52 -2.54 2.65 -6.69
C SER A 52 -3.19 3.68 -7.64
N PRO A 53 -3.57 3.30 -8.87
CA PRO A 53 -3.53 1.95 -9.43
C PRO A 53 -2.10 1.52 -9.79
N LYS A 54 -1.85 0.21 -9.75
CA LYS A 54 -0.57 -0.37 -10.14
C LYS A 54 -0.58 -0.70 -11.63
N SER A 55 0.42 -0.22 -12.36
CA SER A 55 0.66 -0.55 -13.76
C SER A 55 2.05 -1.18 -13.93
N PRO A 56 2.28 -1.92 -15.04
CA PRO A 56 3.61 -2.42 -15.37
C PRO A 56 4.63 -1.27 -15.41
N GLY A 57 5.76 -1.43 -14.72
CA GLY A 57 6.80 -0.40 -14.67
C GLY A 57 6.42 0.89 -13.92
N LEU A 58 5.25 0.96 -13.26
CA LEU A 58 4.71 2.17 -12.64
C LEU A 58 4.55 3.33 -13.63
N GLU A 59 4.17 3.01 -14.86
CA GLU A 59 3.85 3.95 -15.91
C GLU A 59 2.34 3.94 -16.18
N LEU A 60 1.69 5.08 -15.98
CA LEU A 60 0.26 5.27 -16.17
C LEU A 60 0.07 6.03 -17.48
N THR A 61 -0.50 5.38 -18.49
CA THR A 61 -0.69 5.98 -19.81
C THR A 61 -2.15 5.92 -20.20
N PHE A 62 -2.76 7.08 -20.45
CA PHE A 62 -4.15 7.18 -20.84
C PHE A 62 -4.40 8.40 -21.74
N SER A 63 -5.54 8.42 -22.43
CA SER A 63 -6.04 9.58 -23.16
C SER A 63 -7.25 10.15 -22.42
N LYS A 64 -7.30 11.47 -22.26
CA LYS A 64 -8.44 12.14 -21.61
C LYS A 64 -9.72 12.02 -22.45
N SER A 65 -9.61 12.00 -23.79
CA SER A 65 -10.76 11.85 -24.69
C SER A 65 -11.30 10.42 -24.75
N ASP A 66 -10.44 9.42 -24.56
CA ASP A 66 -10.85 8.01 -24.62
C ASP A 66 -11.11 7.41 -23.23
N LYS A 67 -12.40 7.26 -22.90
CA LYS A 67 -12.86 6.65 -21.65
C LYS A 67 -12.31 5.23 -21.44
N SER A 68 -12.20 4.44 -22.51
CA SER A 68 -11.75 3.04 -22.40
C SER A 68 -10.29 2.94 -21.93
N SER A 69 -9.49 3.98 -22.20
CA SER A 69 -8.07 4.02 -21.85
C SER A 69 -7.82 4.10 -20.33
N TYR A 70 -8.70 4.76 -19.57
CA TYR A 70 -8.56 4.92 -18.11
C TYR A 70 -9.60 4.14 -17.28
N GLU A 71 -10.59 3.51 -17.92
CA GLU A 71 -11.60 2.70 -17.21
C GLU A 71 -10.98 1.61 -16.33
N ALA A 72 -9.94 0.93 -16.82
CA ALA A 72 -9.22 -0.08 -16.05
C ALA A 72 -8.63 0.49 -14.74
N TYR A 73 -8.04 1.70 -14.80
CA TYR A 73 -7.46 2.38 -13.65
C TYR A 73 -8.53 2.79 -12.63
N THR A 74 -9.61 3.40 -13.11
CA THR A 74 -10.72 3.84 -12.24
C THR A 74 -11.42 2.65 -11.55
N LYS A 75 -11.60 1.52 -12.25
CA LYS A 75 -12.15 0.30 -11.67
C LYS A 75 -11.26 -0.29 -10.57
N VAL A 76 -9.94 -0.28 -10.77
CA VAL A 76 -8.98 -0.69 -9.74
C VAL A 76 -9.05 0.23 -8.53
N LEU A 77 -9.14 1.55 -8.74
CA LEU A 77 -9.27 2.52 -7.65
C LEU A 77 -10.57 2.34 -6.85
N HIS A 78 -11.71 2.15 -7.52
CA HIS A 78 -13.00 1.88 -6.85
C HIS A 78 -12.94 0.60 -6.01
N SER A 79 -12.41 -0.49 -6.58
CA SER A 79 -12.23 -1.75 -5.86
C SER A 79 -11.28 -1.60 -4.66
N PHE A 80 -10.18 -0.88 -4.86
CA PHE A 80 -9.19 -0.60 -3.82
C PHE A 80 -9.76 0.24 -2.66
N LEU A 81 -10.62 1.21 -2.97
CA LEU A 81 -11.24 2.10 -1.99
C LEU A 81 -12.51 1.54 -1.33
N GLY A 82 -13.03 0.40 -1.81
CA GLY A 82 -14.23 -0.24 -1.24
C GLY A 82 -14.20 -0.41 0.28
N PRO A 83 -13.10 -0.91 0.89
CA PRO A 83 -12.97 -1.04 2.34
C PRO A 83 -12.96 0.30 3.11
N TYR A 84 -12.70 1.41 2.43
CA TYR A 84 -12.60 2.75 3.04
C TYR A 84 -13.93 3.51 3.03
N ASN A 85 -15.00 2.93 2.47
CA ASN A 85 -16.31 3.57 2.47
C ASN A 85 -16.74 3.95 3.89
N ASP A 86 -17.17 5.18 4.05
CA ASP A 86 -17.45 5.81 5.35
C ASP A 86 -18.46 5.00 6.19
N SER A 87 -19.47 4.39 5.57
CA SER A 87 -20.45 3.54 6.25
C SER A 87 -19.83 2.26 6.84
N LEU A 88 -18.92 1.63 6.10
CA LEU A 88 -18.21 0.44 6.55
C LEU A 88 -17.20 0.80 7.65
N GLN A 89 -16.50 1.93 7.51
CA GLN A 89 -15.58 2.45 8.51
C GLN A 89 -16.32 2.80 9.81
N ALA A 90 -17.46 3.47 9.74
CA ALA A 90 -18.28 3.78 10.91
C ALA A 90 -18.80 2.53 11.63
N THR A 91 -19.10 1.45 10.90
CA THR A 91 -19.60 0.20 11.47
C THR A 91 -18.49 -0.63 12.12
N ASN A 92 -17.33 -0.73 11.46
CA ASN A 92 -16.29 -1.70 11.83
C ASN A 92 -15.13 -1.11 12.65
N ASN A 93 -14.94 0.22 12.62
CA ASN A 93 -13.80 0.92 13.17
C ASN A 93 -14.24 2.07 14.10
N VAL A 94 -13.32 2.57 14.91
CA VAL A 94 -13.58 3.62 15.91
C VAL A 94 -12.99 4.97 15.51
N ALA A 95 -13.61 6.06 15.96
CA ALA A 95 -13.02 7.39 15.89
C ALA A 95 -11.85 7.47 16.88
N CYS A 96 -10.66 7.79 16.37
CA CYS A 96 -9.44 7.89 17.17
C CYS A 96 -9.02 9.35 17.40
N THR A 97 -8.22 9.55 18.44
CA THR A 97 -7.64 10.87 18.75
C THR A 97 -6.46 11.16 17.82
N GLN A 98 -6.56 12.24 17.05
CA GLN A 98 -5.50 12.70 16.15
C GLN A 98 -4.22 13.07 16.91
N GLY A 99 -3.06 12.87 16.25
CA GLY A 99 -1.75 13.26 16.76
C GLY A 99 -1.14 12.34 17.83
N HIS A 100 -1.87 11.32 18.28
CA HIS A 100 -1.40 10.36 19.28
C HIS A 100 -1.42 8.94 18.71
N TYR A 101 -0.47 8.09 19.12
CA TYR A 101 -0.51 6.67 18.77
C TYR A 101 -1.73 5.98 19.38
N PHE A 102 -2.36 5.08 18.63
CA PHE A 102 -3.48 4.30 19.11
C PHE A 102 -3.01 2.97 19.72
N GLU A 103 -2.44 3.08 20.92
CA GLU A 103 -1.87 1.94 21.63
C GLU A 103 -2.93 1.12 22.37
N GLN A 104 -2.94 -0.19 22.15
CA GLN A 104 -3.90 -1.12 22.74
C GLN A 104 -3.18 -2.33 23.33
N GLU A 105 -2.60 -2.19 24.53
CA GLU A 105 -1.90 -3.28 25.20
C GLU A 105 -2.89 -4.28 25.84
N GLY A 106 -2.54 -5.57 25.81
CA GLY A 106 -3.32 -6.63 26.49
C GLY A 106 -4.67 -6.99 25.85
N VAL A 107 -5.01 -6.42 24.69
CA VAL A 107 -6.26 -6.73 23.98
C VAL A 107 -6.02 -7.76 22.88
N GLU A 108 -6.76 -8.87 22.91
CA GLU A 108 -6.69 -9.93 21.89
C GLU A 108 -7.14 -9.43 20.51
N GLU A 109 -8.32 -8.81 20.43
CA GLU A 109 -8.83 -8.16 19.22
C GLU A 109 -8.70 -6.64 19.31
N ARG A 110 -7.81 -6.08 18.50
CA ARG A 110 -7.51 -4.64 18.52
C ARG A 110 -8.40 -3.90 17.55
N LYS A 111 -8.94 -2.77 17.99
CA LYS A 111 -9.77 -1.89 17.17
C LYS A 111 -8.91 -1.10 16.19
N SER A 112 -9.50 -0.68 15.08
CA SER A 112 -8.81 0.16 14.09
C SER A 112 -9.41 1.55 14.06
N CYS A 113 -8.59 2.54 13.73
CA CYS A 113 -9.06 3.89 13.48
C CYS A 113 -9.75 3.99 12.13
N GLN A 114 -10.82 4.78 12.08
CA GLN A 114 -11.53 5.08 10.84
C GLN A 114 -10.64 5.89 9.89
N PHE A 115 -10.55 5.44 8.63
CA PHE A 115 -10.06 6.26 7.52
C PHE A 115 -11.20 6.39 6.52
N ASN A 116 -11.87 7.54 6.52
CA ASN A 116 -13.01 7.79 5.64
C ASN A 116 -12.55 8.07 4.22
N ARG A 117 -13.16 7.41 3.23
CA ARG A 117 -12.90 7.63 1.81
C ARG A 117 -13.14 9.08 1.40
N SER A 118 -14.11 9.74 2.03
CA SER A 118 -14.38 11.17 1.83
C SER A 118 -13.20 12.09 2.14
N SER A 119 -12.26 11.67 2.99
CA SER A 119 -11.03 12.45 3.30
C SER A 119 -10.09 12.61 2.10
N LEU A 120 -10.26 11.81 1.05
CA LEU A 120 -9.51 11.93 -0.20
C LEU A 120 -10.08 13.02 -1.13
N GLY A 121 -11.12 13.74 -0.71
CA GLY A 121 -11.69 14.87 -1.45
C GLY A 121 -12.08 14.51 -2.89
N PRO A 122 -11.62 15.25 -3.92
CA PRO A 122 -11.93 14.97 -5.32
C PRO A 122 -11.35 13.63 -5.82
N CYS A 123 -10.37 13.06 -5.10
CA CYS A 123 -9.79 11.77 -5.40
C CYS A 123 -10.52 10.60 -4.73
N ALA A 124 -11.65 10.86 -4.06
CA ALA A 124 -12.44 9.81 -3.42
C ALA A 124 -13.20 8.94 -4.43
N GLY A 125 -13.48 9.41 -5.65
CA GLY A 125 -14.32 8.65 -6.58
C GLY A 125 -15.77 8.54 -6.12
N LEU A 126 -16.29 9.58 -5.46
CA LEU A 126 -17.69 9.68 -5.06
C LEU A 126 -18.47 10.46 -6.14
N GLU A 127 -19.77 10.68 -5.93
CA GLU A 127 -20.64 11.42 -6.86
C GLU A 127 -19.99 12.73 -7.31
N GLY A 128 -19.95 12.95 -8.63
CA GLY A 128 -19.29 14.09 -9.26
C GLY A 128 -17.81 13.89 -9.63
N ASN A 129 -17.11 12.89 -9.07
CA ASN A 129 -15.70 12.61 -9.35
C ASN A 129 -15.40 11.12 -9.59
N GLU A 130 -16.35 10.37 -10.16
CA GLU A 130 -16.29 8.90 -10.34
C GLU A 130 -15.06 8.39 -11.10
N TYR A 131 -14.48 9.24 -11.95
CA TYR A 131 -13.31 8.93 -12.77
C TYR A 131 -12.00 9.44 -12.17
N PHE A 132 -11.96 9.85 -10.90
CA PHE A 132 -10.72 10.23 -10.20
C PHE A 132 -9.89 11.29 -10.95
N GLY A 133 -10.55 12.22 -11.66
CA GLY A 133 -9.91 13.28 -12.44
C GLY A 133 -9.25 12.84 -13.76
N TYR A 134 -9.34 11.56 -14.15
CA TYR A 134 -8.77 11.06 -15.41
C TYR A 134 -9.46 11.68 -16.64
N ASN A 135 -10.77 11.88 -16.58
CA ASN A 135 -11.56 12.55 -17.63
C ASN A 135 -11.21 14.04 -17.78
N GLU A 136 -10.70 14.68 -16.72
CA GLU A 136 -10.30 16.09 -16.72
C GLU A 136 -8.84 16.29 -17.17
N GLY A 137 -8.09 15.20 -17.40
CA GLY A 137 -6.64 15.26 -17.59
C GLY A 137 -5.88 15.64 -16.32
N SER A 138 -6.51 15.54 -15.14
CA SER A 138 -5.89 15.76 -13.83
C SER A 138 -6.04 14.53 -12.94
N PRO A 139 -5.34 13.42 -13.24
CA PRO A 139 -5.56 12.13 -12.59
C PRO A 139 -5.12 12.14 -11.13
N CYS A 140 -5.87 11.41 -10.30
CA CYS A 140 -5.51 11.12 -8.92
C CYS A 140 -4.74 9.79 -8.83
N VAL A 141 -3.60 9.81 -8.16
CA VAL A 141 -2.83 8.61 -7.81
C VAL A 141 -2.78 8.49 -6.29
N ILE A 142 -3.13 7.32 -5.76
CA ILE A 142 -3.07 7.07 -4.33
C ILE A 142 -1.68 6.55 -3.99
N VAL A 143 -0.96 7.28 -3.15
CA VAL A 143 0.31 6.84 -2.56
C VAL A 143 0.03 6.27 -1.18
N LYS A 144 0.63 5.12 -0.89
CA LYS A 144 0.39 4.39 0.35
C LYS A 144 1.69 3.83 0.92
N MET A 145 1.74 3.76 2.24
CA MET A 145 2.85 3.18 2.96
C MET A 145 2.64 1.68 3.20
N ASN A 146 3.70 0.87 3.12
CA ASN A 146 3.63 -0.55 3.47
C ASN A 146 3.42 -0.71 4.98
N ARG A 147 2.47 -1.56 5.36
CA ARG A 147 2.17 -1.84 6.78
C ARG A 147 3.28 -2.68 7.39
N ILE A 148 3.84 -2.23 8.51
CA ILE A 148 4.81 -3.00 9.31
C ILE A 148 4.26 -3.12 10.72
N ILE A 149 4.26 -4.34 11.26
CA ILE A 149 3.74 -4.60 12.60
C ILE A 149 4.62 -3.89 13.63
N GLY A 150 3.99 -3.16 14.57
CA GLY A 150 4.67 -2.42 15.63
C GLY A 150 5.36 -1.14 15.19
N LEU A 151 5.24 -0.72 13.93
CA LEU A 151 5.86 0.50 13.43
C LEU A 151 5.29 1.74 14.13
N LYS A 152 6.17 2.60 14.64
CA LYS A 152 5.84 3.90 15.22
C LYS A 152 6.70 4.99 14.56
N PRO A 153 6.16 5.74 13.58
CA PRO A 153 6.87 6.86 12.97
C PRO A 153 7.03 8.00 13.98
N LEU A 154 8.26 8.44 14.25
CA LEU A 154 8.50 9.62 15.09
C LEU A 154 8.14 10.89 14.32
N GLY A 155 7.82 11.98 15.01
CA GLY A 155 7.49 13.26 14.37
C GLY A 155 6.15 13.22 13.63
N ASN A 156 6.08 13.89 12.47
CA ASN A 156 4.85 14.04 11.68
C ASN A 156 5.06 13.44 10.28
N PRO A 157 4.75 12.14 10.08
CA PRO A 157 4.97 11.50 8.80
C PRO A 157 4.09 12.14 7.72
N LYS A 158 4.70 12.46 6.59
CA LYS A 158 3.99 13.00 5.42
C LYS A 158 4.58 12.45 4.13
N ILE A 159 3.75 12.35 3.10
CA ILE A 159 4.18 11.99 1.75
C ILE A 159 4.33 13.28 0.96
N ASN A 160 5.54 13.51 0.45
CA ASN A 160 5.84 14.67 -0.37
C ASN A 160 6.31 14.20 -1.74
N CYS A 161 5.63 14.66 -2.79
CA CYS A 161 5.93 14.32 -4.18
C CYS A 161 6.56 15.51 -4.90
N THR A 162 7.62 15.22 -5.63
CA THR A 162 8.36 16.18 -6.44
C THR A 162 8.35 15.71 -7.89
N SER A 163 8.15 16.64 -8.82
CA SER A 163 8.28 16.42 -10.25
C SER A 163 9.62 16.97 -10.73
N LYS A 164 10.25 16.29 -11.70
CA LYS A 164 11.43 16.86 -12.40
C LYS A 164 11.06 18.01 -13.34
N ALA A 165 9.81 18.06 -13.80
CA ALA A 165 9.30 19.13 -14.64
C ALA A 165 8.62 20.20 -13.77
N GLU A 166 8.93 21.48 -14.02
CA GLU A 166 8.38 22.63 -13.28
C GLU A 166 6.91 22.94 -13.64
N ASN A 167 6.39 22.32 -14.70
CA ASN A 167 5.05 22.61 -15.26
C ASN A 167 3.94 21.73 -14.69
N VAL A 168 4.01 21.34 -13.41
CA VAL A 168 3.00 20.47 -12.78
C VAL A 168 2.57 21.01 -11.43
N SER A 169 1.27 21.17 -11.23
CA SER A 169 0.66 21.46 -9.94
C SER A 169 0.26 20.15 -9.25
N LEU A 170 0.67 19.97 -7.99
CA LEU A 170 0.36 18.80 -7.18
C LEU A 170 -0.51 19.21 -5.99
N GLN A 171 -1.66 18.56 -5.83
CA GLN A 171 -2.54 18.73 -4.68
C GLN A 171 -2.65 17.41 -3.92
N TYR A 172 -2.70 17.49 -2.60
CA TYR A 172 -2.68 16.32 -1.71
C TYR A 172 -3.98 16.22 -0.95
N TYR A 173 -4.47 14.99 -0.77
CA TYR A 173 -5.65 14.69 0.03
C TYR A 173 -5.38 13.46 0.91
N PRO A 174 -5.41 13.57 2.25
CA PRO A 174 -5.63 14.79 3.04
C PRO A 174 -4.56 15.86 2.82
N ASP A 175 -4.86 17.10 3.22
CA ASP A 175 -3.99 18.27 2.99
C ASP A 175 -2.56 18.03 3.46
N TYR A 176 -1.60 18.59 2.72
CA TYR A 176 -0.16 18.45 2.94
C TYR A 176 0.38 17.02 2.89
N GLY A 177 -0.45 16.03 2.51
CA GLY A 177 -0.06 14.62 2.45
C GLY A 177 0.28 14.04 3.83
N MET A 178 -0.28 14.61 4.89
CA MET A 178 -0.01 14.21 6.26
C MET A 178 -0.63 12.85 6.58
N ILE A 179 0.10 12.05 7.34
CA ILE A 179 -0.37 10.78 7.86
C ILE A 179 -0.43 10.90 9.38
N ASP A 180 -1.63 10.79 9.95
CA ASP A 180 -1.81 10.93 11.39
C ASP A 180 -1.20 9.75 12.16
N LEU A 181 -0.66 10.03 13.35
CA LEU A 181 -0.07 9.02 14.24
C LEU A 181 -1.11 8.03 14.79
N MET A 182 -2.39 8.39 14.81
CA MET A 182 -3.47 7.54 15.30
C MET A 182 -3.60 6.21 14.55
N TYR A 183 -3.16 6.15 13.29
CA TYR A 183 -3.15 4.90 12.54
C TYR A 183 -2.06 3.91 12.97
N TYR A 184 -1.16 4.33 13.87
CA TYR A 184 -0.04 3.52 14.34
C TYR A 184 -0.14 3.22 15.83
N PRO A 185 0.40 2.07 16.28
CA PRO A 185 1.05 1.04 15.47
C PRO A 185 0.07 0.03 14.85
N TYR A 186 0.46 -0.61 13.75
CA TYR A 186 -0.26 -1.74 13.18
C TYR A 186 0.05 -3.02 13.95
N TYR A 187 -0.96 -3.83 14.26
CA TYR A 187 -0.79 -5.01 15.12
C TYR A 187 -0.79 -6.36 14.43
N GLY A 188 -0.97 -6.38 13.11
CA GLY A 188 -0.97 -7.62 12.32
C GLY A 188 -2.37 -8.02 11.88
N LYS A 189 -2.45 -8.85 10.84
CA LYS A 189 -3.72 -9.13 10.17
C LYS A 189 -4.67 -9.96 11.05
N LYS A 190 -4.13 -10.81 11.92
CA LYS A 190 -4.95 -11.67 12.80
C LYS A 190 -5.59 -10.89 13.95
N THR A 191 -4.84 -9.97 14.56
CA THR A 191 -5.26 -9.20 15.75
C THR A 191 -5.93 -7.87 15.41
N HIS A 192 -5.74 -7.37 14.17
CA HIS A 192 -6.20 -6.06 13.71
C HIS A 192 -7.05 -6.20 12.44
N LEU A 193 -8.13 -6.98 12.52
CA LEU A 193 -8.90 -7.50 11.39
C LEU A 193 -9.39 -6.41 10.41
N ASN A 194 -9.98 -5.34 10.94
CA ASN A 194 -10.59 -4.26 10.15
C ASN A 194 -9.63 -3.12 9.83
N TYR A 195 -8.32 -3.33 10.06
CA TYR A 195 -7.34 -2.28 9.87
C TYR A 195 -7.21 -1.89 8.40
N VAL A 196 -7.47 -0.62 8.15
CA VAL A 196 -7.16 0.04 6.90
C VAL A 196 -5.97 0.97 7.11
N GLN A 197 -5.06 0.99 6.15
CA GLN A 197 -3.88 1.84 6.25
C GLN A 197 -4.24 3.25 5.78
N PRO A 198 -3.66 4.31 6.37
CA PRO A 198 -3.89 5.65 5.88
C PRO A 198 -3.38 5.80 4.45
N LEU A 199 -4.11 6.60 3.67
CA LEU A 199 -3.86 6.85 2.26
C LEU A 199 -3.59 8.34 2.05
N VAL A 200 -2.78 8.65 1.04
CA VAL A 200 -2.62 10.01 0.53
C VAL A 200 -2.88 9.96 -0.97
N ALA A 201 -3.90 10.67 -1.43
CA ALA A 201 -4.10 10.89 -2.85
C ALA A 201 -3.33 12.13 -3.31
N VAL A 202 -2.73 12.02 -4.50
CA VAL A 202 -2.03 13.10 -5.17
C VAL A 202 -2.77 13.38 -6.47
N LYS A 203 -3.44 14.54 -6.56
CA LYS A 203 -4.04 15.03 -7.80
C LYS A 203 -2.96 15.74 -8.60
N ILE A 204 -2.73 15.27 -9.81
CA ILE A 204 -1.66 15.75 -10.69
C ILE A 204 -2.32 16.61 -11.77
N THR A 205 -2.03 17.90 -11.80
CA THR A 205 -2.57 18.82 -12.80
C THR A 205 -1.44 19.39 -13.65
N PRO A 206 -1.29 18.94 -14.90
CA PRO A 206 -0.33 19.54 -15.84
C PRO A 206 -0.71 20.99 -16.13
N LEU A 207 0.27 21.90 -16.16
CA LEU A 207 0.05 23.30 -16.54
C LEU A 207 -0.13 23.47 -18.06
N ASN A 208 0.44 22.59 -18.88
CA ASN A 208 0.22 22.56 -20.32
C ASN A 208 -0.84 21.51 -20.66
N THR A 209 -2.05 21.98 -20.99
CA THR A 209 -3.20 21.13 -21.34
C THR A 209 -3.28 20.81 -22.84
N THR A 210 -2.35 21.33 -23.64
CA THR A 210 -2.31 21.11 -25.09
C THR A 210 -1.25 20.06 -25.44
N GLY A 211 -1.70 18.94 -26.02
CA GLY A 211 -0.83 17.84 -26.44
C GLY A 211 -0.61 16.76 -25.38
N THR A 212 0.37 15.90 -25.65
CA THR A 212 0.76 14.83 -24.72
C THR A 212 1.64 15.39 -23.61
N SER A 213 1.15 15.30 -22.37
CA SER A 213 1.92 15.65 -21.17
C SER A 213 2.54 14.40 -20.55
N GLU A 214 3.85 14.45 -20.30
CA GLU A 214 4.57 13.40 -19.59
C GLU A 214 5.13 13.96 -18.29
N VAL A 215 4.72 13.34 -17.18
CA VAL A 215 5.08 13.77 -15.83
C VAL A 215 5.74 12.62 -15.09
N VAL A 216 6.97 12.84 -14.62
CA VAL A 216 7.70 11.88 -13.79
C VAL A 216 7.75 12.39 -12.36
N LEU A 217 7.19 11.63 -11.44
CA LEU A 217 7.05 11.97 -10.03
C LEU A 217 7.92 11.06 -9.17
N GLU A 218 8.57 11.66 -8.18
CA GLU A 218 9.21 10.98 -7.07
C GLU A 218 8.49 11.40 -5.79
N CYS A 219 7.83 10.45 -5.12
CA CYS A 219 7.20 10.66 -3.83
C CYS A 219 8.05 10.05 -2.73
N LYS A 220 8.37 10.82 -1.69
CA LYS A 220 9.18 10.40 -0.53
C LYS A 220 8.40 10.55 0.77
N LEU A 221 8.66 9.65 1.70
CA LEU A 221 8.24 9.78 3.09
C LEU A 221 9.14 10.80 3.80
N GLN A 222 8.54 11.78 4.44
CA GLN A 222 9.22 12.86 5.16
C GLN A 222 8.62 13.05 6.55
N GLY A 223 9.32 13.80 7.40
CA GLY A 223 8.82 14.18 8.73
C GLY A 223 8.95 13.11 9.82
N SER A 224 9.52 11.94 9.50
CA SER A 224 9.85 10.89 10.46
C SER A 224 11.33 10.50 10.44
N PRO A 225 12.15 10.96 11.40
CA PRO A 225 13.60 10.79 11.36
C PRO A 225 14.06 9.34 11.57
N ASN A 226 13.22 8.50 12.18
CA ASN A 226 13.51 7.07 12.36
C ASN A 226 13.23 6.21 11.12
N LEU A 227 12.62 6.78 10.08
CA LEU A 227 12.26 6.06 8.87
C LEU A 227 13.18 6.49 7.74
N LYS A 228 13.78 5.50 7.08
CA LYS A 228 14.59 5.75 5.88
C LYS A 228 13.69 6.16 4.72
N ASN A 229 14.13 7.17 3.98
CA ASN A 229 13.48 7.69 2.78
C ASN A 229 14.34 7.54 1.51
N GLU A 230 15.54 6.99 1.66
CA GLU A 230 16.49 6.79 0.58
C GLU A 230 17.35 5.56 0.88
N ASP A 231 17.50 4.68 -0.12
CA ASP A 231 18.39 3.53 -0.12
C ASP A 231 18.84 3.29 -1.57
N ASP A 232 20.13 2.98 -1.76
CA ASP A 232 20.72 2.78 -3.09
C ASP A 232 20.33 1.44 -3.72
N ARG A 233 20.03 0.44 -2.90
CA ARG A 233 19.68 -0.91 -3.36
C ARG A 233 18.18 -1.06 -3.53
N ASP A 234 17.40 -0.48 -2.61
CA ASP A 234 15.94 -0.52 -2.66
C ASP A 234 15.34 0.83 -3.05
N LYS A 235 14.94 0.94 -4.32
CA LYS A 235 14.31 2.15 -4.88
C LYS A 235 12.90 2.41 -4.34
N PHE A 236 12.30 1.48 -3.60
CA PHE A 236 10.96 1.63 -3.02
C PHE A 236 10.97 1.94 -1.53
N LEU A 237 12.14 1.91 -0.89
CA LEU A 237 12.28 2.08 0.55
C LEU A 237 12.11 3.57 0.91
N GLY A 238 10.96 3.88 1.51
CA GLY A 238 10.53 5.24 1.84
C GLY A 238 10.36 6.21 0.65
N ARG A 239 10.42 5.72 -0.59
CA ARG A 239 10.16 6.49 -1.81
C ARG A 239 9.49 5.67 -2.90
N VAL A 240 8.86 6.31 -3.87
CA VAL A 240 8.32 5.66 -5.06
C VAL A 240 8.41 6.59 -6.26
N ASN A 241 8.91 6.05 -7.37
CA ASN A 241 9.03 6.78 -8.64
C ASN A 241 8.05 6.19 -9.63
N PHE A 242 7.26 7.05 -10.26
CA PHE A 242 6.28 6.64 -11.26
C PHE A 242 6.13 7.72 -12.34
N ARG A 243 5.62 7.29 -13.49
CA ARG A 243 5.42 8.14 -14.66
C ARG A 243 3.94 8.19 -14.99
N VAL A 244 3.46 9.36 -15.38
CA VAL A 244 2.10 9.58 -15.86
C VAL A 244 2.19 10.24 -17.23
N GLN A 245 1.69 9.56 -18.26
CA GLN A 245 1.57 10.07 -19.61
C GLN A 245 0.08 10.31 -19.91
N ILE A 246 -0.26 11.57 -20.11
CA ILE A 246 -1.62 12.05 -20.36
C ILE A 246 -1.66 12.49 -21.82
N ARG A 247 -2.41 11.76 -22.63
CA ARG A 247 -2.68 12.10 -24.03
C ARG A 247 -3.98 12.87 -24.12
N ASP A 248 -4.09 13.67 -25.17
CA ASP A 248 -5.36 14.29 -25.55
C ASP A 248 -6.41 13.24 -25.92
#